data_AF-A0A6F9WZ52-F1
#
_entry.id   AF-A0A6F9WZ52-F1
#
_cell.length_a   1.000
_cell.length_b   1.000
_cell.length_c   1.000
_cell.angle_alpha   90.00
_cell.angle_beta   90.00
_cell.angle_gamma   90.00
#
_symmetry.space_group_name_H-M   'P 1'
#
loop_
_entity.id
_entity.type
_entity.pdbx_description
1 polymer ?
#
loop_
_entity_poly.entity_id
_entity_poly.type
_entity_poly.pdbx_seq_one_letter_code
_entity_poly.pdbx_strand_id
1 'polypeptide(L)'
;MATIAGFGITIIIIGILFIAAWIYSIAHAIKNDFKNNNKLIWILILLVIPPLGSLLYIIIGQYQVISYISGEKKQYIGNESINYTERRKQALREDEFIKTCSSCGNEMKIKEKLSGDEKGKRFWVCSMFPNCKTYEPYREQTWF
;
A
#
# COMPACT_ATOMS: atom_id res chain seq x y z
N MET A 1 17.18 -51.39 -29.93
CA MET A 1 18.22 -51.06 -28.93
C MET A 1 18.57 -49.57 -28.83
N ALA A 2 18.25 -48.71 -29.82
CA ALA A 2 18.60 -47.29 -29.80
C ALA A 2 17.65 -46.35 -29.02
N THR A 3 16.50 -46.84 -28.53
CA THR A 3 15.51 -45.97 -27.86
C THR A 3 15.84 -45.70 -26.40
N ILE A 4 16.45 -46.64 -25.68
CA ILE A 4 16.70 -46.55 -24.23
C ILE A 4 17.75 -45.47 -23.89
N ALA A 5 18.79 -45.32 -24.72
CA ALA A 5 19.81 -44.30 -24.55
C ALA A 5 19.28 -42.87 -24.78
N GLY A 6 18.27 -42.70 -25.65
CA GLY A 6 17.63 -41.42 -25.92
C GLY A 6 16.74 -40.94 -24.78
N PHE A 7 16.07 -41.86 -24.08
CA PHE A 7 15.20 -41.52 -22.94
C PHE A 7 15.97 -40.98 -21.72
N GLY A 8 17.20 -41.44 -21.50
CA GLY A 8 18.03 -40.91 -20.40
C GLY A 8 18.35 -39.43 -20.59
N ILE A 9 18.74 -39.05 -21.80
CA ILE A 9 19.09 -37.65 -22.14
C ILE A 9 17.85 -36.75 -22.09
N THR A 10 16.70 -37.20 -22.59
CA THR A 10 15.47 -36.40 -22.54
C THR A 10 15.00 -36.15 -21.11
N ILE A 11 15.09 -37.16 -20.23
CA ILE A 11 14.76 -36.99 -18.80
C ILE A 11 15.72 -36.00 -18.13
N ILE A 12 17.02 -36.06 -18.44
CA ILE A 12 18.02 -35.13 -17.90
C ILE A 12 17.72 -33.69 -18.36
N ILE A 13 17.42 -33.49 -19.65
CA ILE A 13 17.08 -32.18 -20.20
C ILE A 13 15.81 -31.64 -19.52
N ILE A 14 14.77 -32.47 -19.38
CA ILE A 14 13.52 -32.08 -18.70
C ILE A 14 13.78 -31.72 -17.23
N GLY A 15 14.60 -32.50 -16.52
CA GLY A 15 14.98 -32.21 -15.14
C GLY A 15 15.73 -30.88 -14.98
N ILE A 16 16.66 -30.59 -15.89
CA ILE A 16 17.41 -29.32 -15.90
C ILE A 16 16.48 -28.15 -16.17
N LEU A 17 15.59 -28.25 -17.16
CA LEU A 17 14.60 -27.21 -17.47
C LEU A 17 13.67 -26.94 -16.29
N PHE A 18 13.30 -28.00 -15.58
CA PHE A 18 12.43 -27.92 -14.41
C PHE A 18 13.12 -27.20 -13.23
N ILE A 19 14.39 -27.52 -12.96
CA ILE A 19 15.20 -26.82 -11.95
C ILE A 19 15.38 -25.34 -12.33
N ALA A 20 15.65 -25.06 -13.61
CA ALA A 20 15.78 -23.70 -14.10
C ALA A 20 14.49 -22.89 -13.92
N ALA A 21 13.33 -23.48 -14.21
CA ALA A 21 12.03 -22.85 -13.99
C ALA A 21 11.75 -22.59 -12.50
N TRP A 22 12.11 -23.53 -11.62
CA TRP A 22 11.98 -23.36 -10.17
C TRP A 22 12.84 -22.20 -9.64
N ILE A 23 14.11 -22.14 -10.04
CA ILE A 23 15.03 -21.06 -9.67
C ILE A 23 14.53 -19.71 -10.19
N TYR A 24 14.04 -19.67 -11.44
CA TYR A 24 13.46 -18.47 -12.03
C TYR A 24 12.27 -17.95 -11.21
N SER A 25 11.36 -18.85 -10.81
CA SER A 25 10.19 -18.49 -10.01
C SER A 25 10.58 -17.91 -8.65
N ILE A 26 11.61 -18.47 -8.00
CA ILE A 26 12.14 -17.92 -6.74
C ILE A 26 12.77 -16.54 -6.96
N ALA A 27 13.61 -16.39 -7.97
CA ALA A 27 14.25 -15.11 -8.28
C ALA A 27 13.22 -14.00 -8.54
N HIS A 28 12.13 -14.33 -9.23
CA HIS A 28 11.02 -13.42 -9.48
C HIS A 28 10.23 -13.10 -8.20
N ALA A 29 9.99 -14.09 -7.34
CA ALA A 29 9.36 -13.88 -6.04
C ALA A 29 10.23 -13.07 -5.05
N ILE A 30 11.55 -13.07 -5.17
CA ILE A 30 12.40 -12.22 -4.32
C ILE A 30 12.39 -10.77 -4.83
N LYS A 31 12.50 -10.58 -6.16
CA LYS A 31 12.57 -9.27 -6.81
C LYS A 31 11.28 -8.46 -6.71
N ASN A 32 10.14 -9.12 -6.60
CA ASN A 32 8.85 -8.44 -6.48
C ASN A 32 8.48 -8.19 -5.01
N ASP A 33 7.86 -7.05 -4.76
CA ASP A 33 7.21 -6.77 -3.48
C ASP A 33 5.77 -7.25 -3.51
N PHE A 34 5.41 -8.05 -2.50
CA PHE A 34 4.05 -8.52 -2.29
C PHE A 34 3.44 -7.73 -1.14
N LYS A 35 2.12 -7.60 -1.14
CA LYS A 35 1.42 -6.98 -0.01
C LYS A 35 1.50 -7.85 1.22
N ASN A 36 1.82 -7.21 2.35
CA ASN A 36 1.68 -7.82 3.67
C ASN A 36 2.56 -9.09 3.84
N ASN A 37 2.26 -9.91 4.84
CA ASN A 37 2.93 -11.19 5.12
C ASN A 37 2.80 -12.25 3.99
N ASN A 38 2.14 -11.93 2.87
CA ASN A 38 1.95 -12.87 1.77
C ASN A 38 3.26 -13.21 1.05
N LYS A 39 4.29 -12.35 1.11
CA LYS A 39 5.62 -12.64 0.54
C LYS A 39 6.22 -13.91 1.15
N LEU A 40 6.16 -14.02 2.47
CA LEU A 40 6.66 -15.19 3.19
C LEU A 40 5.83 -16.44 2.91
N ILE A 41 4.50 -16.31 2.84
CA ILE A 41 3.60 -17.43 2.48
C ILE A 41 3.93 -17.98 1.09
N TRP A 42 4.16 -17.11 0.09
CA TRP A 42 4.46 -17.55 -1.27
C TRP A 42 5.83 -18.19 -1.39
N ILE A 43 6.84 -17.64 -0.70
CA ILE A 43 8.17 -18.25 -0.61
C ILE A 43 8.11 -19.61 0.09
N LEU A 44 7.33 -19.73 1.17
CA LEU A 44 7.14 -20.98 1.90
C LEU A 44 6.48 -22.05 1.02
N ILE A 45 5.46 -21.70 0.24
CA ILE A 45 4.81 -22.63 -0.71
C ILE A 45 5.78 -23.06 -1.83
N LEU A 46 6.58 -22.13 -2.37
CA LEU A 46 7.61 -22.41 -3.39
C LEU A 46 8.74 -23.32 -2.88
N LEU A 47 9.07 -23.22 -1.59
CA LEU A 47 10.07 -24.03 -0.91
C LEU A 47 9.56 -25.44 -0.58
N VAL A 48 8.35 -25.53 -0.03
CA VAL A 48 7.79 -26.79 0.49
C VAL A 48 7.26 -27.68 -0.64
N ILE A 49 6.84 -27.10 -1.77
CA ILE A 49 6.23 -27.86 -2.87
C ILE A 49 6.77 -27.41 -4.25
N PRO A 50 8.03 -27.71 -4.63
CA PRO A 50 8.65 -27.21 -5.85
C PRO A 50 7.92 -27.48 -7.20
N PRO A 51 7.28 -28.64 -7.47
CA PRO A 51 6.51 -28.79 -8.71
C PRO A 51 5.20 -28.02 -8.69
N LEU A 52 4.39 -28.23 -7.67
CA LEU A 52 3.05 -27.65 -7.62
C LEU A 52 3.09 -26.16 -7.26
N GLY A 53 4.04 -25.76 -6.42
CA GLY A 53 4.25 -24.38 -5.98
C GLY A 53 4.63 -23.44 -7.12
N SER A 54 5.45 -23.90 -8.07
CA SER A 54 5.76 -23.12 -9.29
C SER A 54 4.50 -22.90 -10.15
N LEU A 55 3.66 -23.94 -10.28
CA LEU A 55 2.41 -23.88 -11.05
C LEU A 55 1.37 -22.97 -10.36
N LEU A 56 1.19 -23.11 -9.04
CA LEU A 56 0.34 -22.26 -8.21
C LEU A 56 0.80 -20.80 -8.23
N TYR A 57 2.11 -20.56 -8.26
CA TYR A 57 2.67 -19.20 -8.34
C TYR A 57 2.34 -18.53 -9.67
N ILE A 58 2.40 -19.26 -10.79
CA ILE A 58 2.06 -18.70 -12.10
C ILE A 58 0.56 -18.37 -12.19
N ILE A 59 -0.31 -19.21 -11.64
CA ILE A 59 -1.78 -19.02 -11.73
C ILE A 59 -2.27 -17.92 -10.76
N ILE A 60 -1.78 -17.91 -9.52
CA ILE A 60 -2.33 -17.07 -8.44
C ILE A 60 -1.29 -16.07 -7.91
N GLY A 61 -0.01 -16.47 -7.84
CA GLY A 61 1.06 -15.65 -7.26
C GLY A 61 1.35 -14.36 -8.03
N GLN A 62 1.25 -14.39 -9.36
CA GLN A 62 1.41 -13.20 -10.20
C GLN A 62 0.35 -12.12 -9.92
N TYR A 63 -0.83 -12.52 -9.44
CA TYR A 63 -1.93 -11.59 -9.14
C TYR A 63 -1.66 -10.69 -7.92
N GLN A 64 -0.68 -11.05 -7.09
CA GLN A 64 -0.37 -10.34 -5.85
C GLN A 64 0.82 -9.38 -5.96
N VAL A 65 1.45 -9.30 -7.13
CA VAL A 65 2.56 -8.37 -7.40
C VAL A 65 2.02 -6.94 -7.44
N ILE A 66 2.59 -6.04 -6.63
CA ILE A 66 2.22 -4.63 -6.67
C ILE A 66 2.91 -3.98 -7.89
N SER A 67 2.14 -3.57 -8.89
CA SER A 67 2.65 -2.71 -9.96
C SER A 67 2.71 -1.26 -9.47
N TYR A 68 3.92 -0.72 -9.36
CA TYR A 68 4.15 0.67 -8.99
C TYR A 68 3.95 1.58 -10.22
N ILE A 69 2.72 2.05 -10.45
CA ILE A 69 2.44 3.09 -11.44
C ILE A 69 2.68 4.45 -10.76
N SER A 70 3.78 5.12 -11.11
CA SER A 70 3.97 6.57 -10.90
C SER A 70 3.58 7.11 -9.53
N GLY A 71 4.30 6.72 -8.46
CA GLY A 71 4.23 7.40 -7.16
C GLY A 71 2.91 7.28 -6.38
N GLU A 72 1.90 6.58 -6.92
CA GLU A 72 0.61 6.37 -6.26
C GLU A 72 0.38 4.88 -6.00
N LYS A 73 0.21 4.51 -4.72
CA LYS A 73 0.14 3.11 -4.26
C LYS A 73 -1.23 2.50 -4.61
N LYS A 74 -1.39 1.94 -5.82
CA LYS A 74 -2.63 1.22 -6.19
C LYS A 74 -2.63 -0.20 -5.62
N GLN A 75 -3.46 -0.39 -4.60
CA GLN A 75 -3.60 -1.67 -3.91
C GLN A 75 -4.70 -2.55 -4.56
N TYR A 76 -4.41 -3.31 -5.63
CA TYR A 76 -5.32 -4.37 -6.14
C TYR A 76 -5.61 -5.51 -5.14
N ILE A 77 -6.87 -5.68 -4.71
CA ILE A 77 -7.39 -6.83 -3.97
C ILE A 77 -8.47 -7.42 -4.87
N GLY A 78 -8.24 -8.58 -5.49
CA GLY A 78 -9.18 -9.07 -6.50
C GLY A 78 -9.25 -8.16 -7.74
N ASN A 79 -10.24 -8.44 -8.61
CA ASN A 79 -10.45 -7.77 -9.90
C ASN A 79 -11.05 -6.37 -9.77
N GLU A 80 -11.11 -5.83 -8.56
CA GLU A 80 -11.74 -4.59 -8.23
C GLU A 80 -10.70 -3.58 -7.71
N SER A 81 -10.53 -2.49 -8.44
CA SER A 81 -9.64 -1.40 -8.06
C SER A 81 -10.28 -0.55 -6.97
N ILE A 82 -10.00 -0.85 -5.70
CA ILE A 82 -10.43 0.01 -4.60
C ILE A 82 -9.66 1.33 -4.67
N ASN A 83 -10.37 2.42 -5.00
CA ASN A 83 -9.82 3.76 -5.08
C ASN A 83 -9.60 4.34 -3.67
N TYR A 84 -8.36 4.27 -3.19
CA TYR A 84 -7.92 4.71 -1.85
C TYR A 84 -8.21 6.19 -1.55
N THR A 85 -8.28 7.04 -2.58
CA THR A 85 -8.58 8.47 -2.40
C THR A 85 -9.95 8.70 -1.76
N GLU A 86 -10.93 7.82 -2.01
CA GLU A 86 -12.29 8.00 -1.51
C GLU A 86 -12.43 7.65 -0.02
N ARG A 87 -11.72 6.61 0.45
CA ARG A 87 -11.74 6.25 1.89
C ARG A 87 -10.99 7.27 2.75
N ARG A 88 -9.89 7.84 2.23
CA ARG A 88 -9.19 8.96 2.88
C ARG A 88 -10.06 10.23 2.91
N LYS A 89 -10.81 10.54 1.86
CA LYS A 89 -11.79 11.63 1.87
C LYS A 89 -12.92 11.40 2.89
N GLN A 90 -13.35 10.16 3.08
CA GLN A 90 -14.38 9.83 4.08
C GLN A 90 -13.83 9.94 5.50
N ALA A 91 -12.66 9.35 5.79
CA ALA A 91 -12.02 9.43 7.10
C ALA A 91 -11.62 10.86 7.50
N LEU A 92 -11.16 11.68 6.54
CA LEU A 92 -10.87 13.11 6.75
C LEU A 92 -12.12 13.99 6.94
N ARG A 93 -13.30 13.51 6.52
CA ARG A 93 -14.57 14.24 6.75
C ARG A 93 -15.16 13.95 8.12
N GLU A 94 -14.71 12.89 8.77
CA GLU A 94 -15.33 12.37 10.00
C GLU A 94 -14.53 12.79 11.25
N ASP A 95 -13.23 13.11 11.10
CA ASP A 95 -12.39 13.69 12.16
C ASP A 95 -12.33 15.23 12.13
N GLU A 96 -12.83 15.86 11.07
CA GLU A 96 -13.07 17.29 11.01
C GLU A 96 -14.32 17.64 11.82
N PHE A 97 -14.20 17.61 13.15
CA PHE A 97 -15.13 18.32 14.02
C PHE A 97 -15.12 19.79 13.61
N ILE A 98 -16.08 20.18 12.75
CA ILE A 98 -16.17 21.53 12.18
C ILE A 98 -16.44 22.48 13.34
N LYS A 99 -15.37 23.06 13.88
CA LYS A 99 -15.44 24.05 14.93
C LYS A 99 -16.04 25.32 14.32
N THR A 100 -17.24 25.68 14.75
CA THR A 100 -17.92 26.92 14.34
C THR A 100 -17.46 28.07 15.22
N CYS A 101 -17.32 29.26 14.62
CA CYS A 101 -16.93 30.48 15.30
C CYS A 101 -18.00 30.88 16.34
N SER A 102 -17.58 31.12 17.58
CA SER A 102 -18.45 31.58 18.67
C SER A 102 -19.13 32.93 18.41
N SER A 103 -18.58 33.77 17.53
CA SER A 103 -19.12 35.12 17.26
C SER A 103 -20.06 35.21 16.05
N CYS A 104 -19.90 34.37 15.04
CA CYS A 104 -20.69 34.48 13.79
C CYS A 104 -21.19 33.15 13.21
N GLY A 105 -20.87 32.02 13.84
CA GLY A 105 -21.31 30.69 13.40
C GLY A 105 -20.60 30.11 12.19
N ASN A 106 -19.76 30.88 11.48
CA ASN A 106 -19.00 30.38 10.33
C ASN A 106 -17.93 29.37 10.74
N GLU A 107 -17.55 28.48 9.82
CA GLU A 107 -16.46 27.52 10.01
C GLU A 107 -15.15 28.22 10.41
N MET A 108 -14.42 27.65 11.36
CA MET A 108 -13.07 28.09 11.69
C MET A 108 -12.04 27.24 10.94
N LYS A 109 -10.97 27.88 10.46
CA LYS A 109 -9.82 27.24 9.80
C LYS A 109 -8.60 27.34 10.71
N ILE A 110 -7.79 26.29 10.73
CA ILE A 110 -6.55 26.28 11.52
C ILE A 110 -5.47 27.05 10.76
N LYS A 111 -4.80 27.99 11.43
CA LYS A 111 -3.59 28.66 10.94
C LYS A 111 -2.44 28.46 11.91
N GLU A 112 -1.22 28.58 11.41
CA GLU A 112 0.01 28.43 12.18
C GLU A 112 0.80 29.75 12.17
N LYS A 113 1.42 30.09 13.31
CA LYS A 113 2.31 31.26 13.37
C LYS A 113 3.63 30.94 12.65
N LEU A 114 3.93 31.71 11.60
CA LEU A 114 5.15 31.55 10.80
C LEU A 114 6.36 32.30 11.39
N SER A 115 6.15 33.28 12.28
CA SER A 115 7.19 34.18 12.79
C SER A 115 6.93 34.59 14.25
N GLY A 116 8.01 34.86 14.99
CA GLY A 116 8.03 35.20 16.42
C GLY A 116 8.40 34.04 17.36
N ASP A 117 8.47 34.32 18.66
CA ASP A 117 8.84 33.35 19.71
C ASP A 117 7.85 32.17 19.83
N GLU A 118 6.65 32.33 19.25
CA GLU A 118 5.59 31.32 19.23
C GLU A 118 5.42 30.62 17.87
N LYS A 119 6.51 30.50 17.09
CA LYS A 119 6.50 29.81 15.80
C LYS A 119 6.02 28.36 15.95
N GLY A 120 5.13 27.93 15.06
CA GLY A 120 4.57 26.58 15.08
C GLY A 120 3.27 26.42 15.88
N LYS A 121 2.91 27.40 16.72
CA LYS A 121 1.63 27.34 17.43
C LYS A 121 0.45 27.52 16.46
N ARG A 122 -0.51 26.61 16.55
CA ARG A 122 -1.74 26.62 15.76
C ARG A 122 -2.87 27.37 16.47
N PHE A 123 -3.75 27.98 15.71
CA PHE A 123 -4.93 28.68 16.22
C PHE A 123 -6.07 28.61 15.21
N TRP A 124 -7.29 28.64 15.72
CA TRP A 124 -8.50 28.69 14.92
C TRP A 124 -8.79 30.13 14.51
N VAL A 125 -9.07 30.35 13.23
CA VAL A 125 -9.45 31.66 12.65
C VAL A 125 -10.77 31.51 11.92
N CYS A 126 -11.69 32.44 12.09
CA CYS A 126 -12.93 32.45 11.33
C CYS A 126 -12.69 32.51 9.81
N SER A 127 -13.41 31.71 9.02
CA SER A 127 -13.32 31.71 7.56
C SER A 127 -13.72 33.04 6.92
N MET A 128 -14.64 33.78 7.55
CA MET A 128 -15.14 35.08 7.11
C MET A 128 -14.18 36.27 7.41
N PHE A 129 -12.91 36.00 7.72
CA PHE A 129 -11.91 37.07 7.84
C PHE A 129 -11.76 37.81 6.49
N PRO A 130 -11.72 39.16 6.43
CA PRO A 130 -11.52 40.12 7.53
C PRO A 130 -12.78 40.63 8.23
N ASN A 131 -13.98 40.22 7.77
CA ASN A 131 -15.26 40.70 8.30
C ASN A 131 -15.54 40.17 9.72
N CYS A 132 -15.02 38.98 10.05
CA CYS A 132 -15.01 38.45 11.42
C CYS A 132 -13.55 38.26 11.87
N LYS A 133 -13.14 38.99 12.93
CA LYS A 133 -11.76 38.99 13.46
C LYS A 133 -11.55 38.02 14.64
N THR A 134 -12.50 37.14 14.89
CA THR A 134 -12.44 36.17 15.98
C THR A 134 -11.37 35.12 15.72
N TYR A 135 -10.51 34.91 16.72
CA TYR A 135 -9.52 33.84 16.77
C TYR A 135 -9.63 33.12 18.10
N GLU A 136 -9.37 31.81 18.11
CA GLU A 136 -9.44 30.98 19.31
C GLU A 136 -8.20 30.07 19.40
N PRO A 137 -7.68 29.76 20.60
CA PRO A 137 -6.53 28.89 20.74
C PRO A 137 -6.85 27.46 20.27
N TYR A 138 -5.89 26.83 19.60
CA TYR A 138 -5.98 25.41 19.25
C TYR A 138 -5.60 24.58 20.48
N ARG A 139 -6.58 23.93 21.12
CA ARG A 139 -6.30 22.95 22.17
C ARG A 139 -5.98 21.63 21.49
N GLU A 140 -4.70 21.28 21.43
CA GLU A 140 -4.28 19.95 21.02
C GLU A 140 -4.85 18.96 22.05
N GLN A 141 -5.65 18.00 21.59
CA GLN A 141 -6.18 16.97 22.48
C GLN A 141 -5.00 16.06 22.85
N THR A 142 -4.33 16.38 23.96
CA THR A 142 -3.33 15.49 24.55
C THR A 142 -4.08 14.30 25.15
N TRP A 143 -4.07 13.18 24.43
CA TRP A 143 -4.50 11.90 24.97
C TRP A 143 -3.53 11.56 26.13
N PHE A 144 -4.05 11.56 27.36
CA PHE A 144 -3.33 11.13 28.56
C PHE A 144 -3.17 9.60 28.58
#